data_AF-A0A5B0RUV2-F1
#
_entry.id   AF-A0A5B0RUV2-F1
#
_cell.length_a   1.000
_cell.length_b   1.000
_cell.length_c   1.000
_cell.angle_alpha   90.00
_cell.angle_beta   90.00
_cell.angle_gamma   90.00
#
_symmetry.space_group_name_H-M   'P 1'
#
loop_
_entity.id
_entity.type
_entity.pdbx_description
1 polymer ?
#
loop_
_entity_poly.entity_id
_entity_poly.type
_entity_poly.pdbx_seq_one_letter_code
_entity_poly.pdbx_strand_id
1 'polypeptide(L)'
;MLTGKIKSLDDLDPNDARRHFDRFQPENFHHNIKLTDKFISLAQKKKCTPVQLGLAWILMQSELLIPIPGSTRAEGVEESLASLKVKLSDEEVKEIRDFVDKADFKGVRYSASHKAAWNLNG
;
A
#
# COMPACT_ATOMS: atom_id res chain seq x y z
N MET A 1 -3.87 1.50 6.61
CA MET A 1 -2.57 2.02 6.13
C MET A 1 -2.32 1.89 4.62
N LEU A 2 -2.76 0.89 3.84
CA LEU A 2 -2.82 1.11 2.37
C LEU A 2 -4.10 0.54 1.77
N THR A 3 -4.51 -0.63 2.22
CA THR A 3 -5.82 -1.23 1.92
C THR A 3 -6.99 -0.53 2.64
N GLY A 4 -6.74 0.50 3.45
CA GLY A 4 -7.75 1.18 4.28
C GLY A 4 -8.31 0.37 5.47
N LYS A 5 -7.88 -0.88 5.66
CA LYS A 5 -8.40 -1.76 6.73
C LYS A 5 -7.91 -1.45 8.15
N ILE A 6 -6.80 -0.72 8.26
CA ILE A 6 -6.19 -0.31 9.53
C ILE A 6 -6.24 1.21 9.55
N LYS A 7 -7.07 1.78 10.41
CA LYS A 7 -7.37 3.22 10.55
C LYS A 7 -6.84 3.78 11.87
N SER A 8 -6.78 2.95 12.91
CA SER A 8 -6.13 3.23 14.19
C SER A 8 -5.07 2.17 14.50
N LEU A 9 -4.14 2.49 15.40
CA LEU A 9 -3.28 1.48 16.02
C LEU A 9 -4.09 0.48 16.86
N ASP A 10 -5.29 0.85 17.31
CA ASP A 10 -6.18 -0.03 18.07
C ASP A 10 -6.83 -1.12 17.20
N ASP A 11 -6.80 -0.96 15.87
CA ASP A 11 -7.26 -2.01 14.94
C ASP A 11 -6.27 -3.19 14.85
N LEU A 12 -5.10 -3.08 15.49
CA LEU A 12 -4.11 -4.15 15.59
C LEU A 12 -4.29 -4.91 16.90
N ASP A 13 -4.12 -6.22 16.87
CA ASP A 13 -4.01 -7.00 18.12
C ASP A 13 -2.83 -6.47 18.96
N PRO A 14 -2.92 -6.41 20.31
CA PRO A 14 -1.80 -5.98 21.16
C PRO A 14 -0.49 -6.73 20.90
N ASN A 15 -0.54 -7.98 20.45
CA ASN A 15 0.63 -8.81 20.12
C ASN A 15 0.97 -8.81 18.62
N ASP A 16 0.34 -7.96 17.81
CA ASP A 16 0.63 -7.86 16.37
C ASP A 16 2.04 -7.33 16.13
N ALA A 17 2.87 -8.10 15.42
CA ALA A 17 4.27 -7.76 15.15
C ALA A 17 4.44 -6.38 14.47
N ARG A 18 3.44 -5.91 13.72
CA ARG A 18 3.49 -4.60 13.05
C ARG A 18 3.55 -3.45 14.04
N ARG A 19 3.09 -3.61 15.29
CA ARG A 19 3.21 -2.59 16.34
C ARG A 19 4.67 -2.23 16.66
N HIS A 20 5.62 -3.09 16.31
CA HIS A 20 7.05 -2.84 16.45
C HIS A 20 7.71 -2.25 15.19
N PHE A 21 6.97 -2.08 14.09
CA PHE A 21 7.52 -1.50 12.87
C PHE A 21 7.54 0.02 12.97
N ASP A 22 8.60 0.65 12.46
CA ASP A 22 8.78 2.10 12.47
C ASP A 22 7.57 2.84 11.90
N ARG A 23 6.99 2.35 10.80
CA ARG A 23 5.81 2.95 10.14
C ARG A 23 4.55 2.98 11.02
N PHE A 24 4.49 2.11 12.02
CA PHE A 24 3.37 1.94 12.94
C PHE A 24 3.65 2.53 14.33
N GLN A 25 4.78 3.23 14.53
CA GLN A 25 4.95 4.06 15.72
C GLN A 25 3.99 5.26 15.67
N PRO A 26 3.44 5.73 16.82
CA PRO A 26 2.31 6.67 16.84
C PRO A 26 2.44 7.89 15.92
N GLU A 27 3.57 8.59 15.96
CA GLU A 27 3.83 9.76 15.12
C GLU A 27 3.87 9.42 13.62
N ASN A 28 4.57 8.34 13.27
CA ASN A 28 4.69 7.89 11.88
C ASN A 28 3.34 7.38 11.35
N PHE A 29 2.59 6.65 12.18
CA PHE A 29 1.28 6.12 11.82
C PHE A 29 0.29 7.24 11.53
N HIS A 30 0.20 8.24 12.42
CA HIS A 30 -0.68 9.40 12.22
C HIS A 30 -0.33 10.22 10.97
N HIS A 31 0.95 10.32 10.62
CA HIS A 31 1.35 10.92 9.35
C HIS A 31 0.93 10.05 8.15
N ASN A 32 1.31 8.77 8.18
CA ASN A 32 1.11 7.83 7.09
C ASN A 32 -0.37 7.59 6.77
N ILE A 33 -1.24 7.57 7.78
CA ILE A 33 -2.67 7.33 7.56
C ILE A 33 -3.33 8.45 6.75
N LYS A 34 -2.87 9.69 6.89
CA LYS A 34 -3.35 10.82 6.06
C LYS A 34 -2.96 10.65 4.59
N LEU A 35 -1.79 10.07 4.33
CA LEU A 35 -1.37 9.70 2.97
C LEU A 35 -2.21 8.54 2.43
N THR A 36 -2.50 7.56 3.27
CA THR A 36 -3.43 6.47 2.95
C THR A 36 -4.80 6.99 2.53
N ASP A 37 -5.37 7.93 3.28
CA ASP A 37 -6.71 8.46 3.03
C ASP A 37 -6.78 9.20 1.69
N LYS A 38 -5.71 9.91 1.32
CA LYS A 38 -5.57 10.51 -0.02
C LYS A 38 -5.56 9.45 -1.11
N PHE A 39 -4.80 8.36 -0.93
CA PHE A 39 -4.77 7.26 -1.89
C PHE A 39 -6.12 6.54 -2.00
N ILE A 40 -6.83 6.36 -0.89
CA ILE A 40 -8.21 5.84 -0.87
C ILE A 40 -9.14 6.76 -1.65
N SER A 41 -8.99 8.07 -1.51
CA SER A 41 -9.80 9.06 -2.24
C SER A 41 -9.58 8.96 -3.76
N LEU A 42 -8.34 8.72 -4.21
CA LEU A 42 -8.04 8.43 -5.62
C LEU A 42 -8.72 7.15 -6.10
N ALA A 43 -8.73 6.09 -5.28
CA ALA A 43 -9.38 4.84 -5.62
C ALA A 43 -10.91 4.99 -5.70
N GLN A 44 -11.50 5.74 -4.77
CA GLN A 44 -12.92 6.09 -4.78
C GLN A 44 -13.29 6.92 -6.01
N LYS A 45 -12.49 7.92 -6.38
CA LYS A 45 -12.66 8.70 -7.62
C LYS A 45 -12.67 7.79 -8.84
N LYS A 46 -11.79 6.77 -8.87
CA LYS A 46 -11.71 5.75 -9.93
C LYS A 46 -12.81 4.69 -9.85
N LYS A 47 -13.58 4.64 -8.75
CA LYS A 47 -14.59 3.61 -8.45
C LYS A 47 -13.99 2.20 -8.35
N CYS A 48 -12.80 2.08 -7.78
CA CYS A 48 -12.15 0.80 -7.48
C CYS A 48 -11.66 0.75 -6.03
N THR A 49 -11.21 -0.42 -5.58
CA THR A 49 -10.60 -0.53 -4.25
C THR A 49 -9.15 -0.01 -4.26
N PRO A 50 -8.58 0.38 -3.11
CA PRO A 50 -7.17 0.78 -3.04
C PRO A 50 -6.21 -0.32 -3.52
N VAL A 51 -6.55 -1.58 -3.28
CA VAL A 51 -5.79 -2.74 -3.80
C VAL A 51 -5.81 -2.74 -5.31
N GLN A 52 -7.00 -2.57 -5.91
CA GLN A 52 -7.15 -2.55 -7.35
C GLN A 52 -6.44 -1.36 -8.00
N LEU A 53 -6.54 -0.17 -7.40
CA LEU A 53 -5.83 1.01 -7.88
C LEU A 53 -4.32 0.79 -7.89
N GLY A 54 -3.77 0.28 -6.78
CA GLY A 54 -2.33 0.06 -6.65
C GLY A 54 -1.79 -0.97 -7.65
N LEU A 55 -2.48 -2.11 -7.81
CA LEU A 55 -2.09 -3.14 -8.76
C LEU A 55 -2.22 -2.66 -10.21
N ALA A 56 -3.30 -1.97 -10.55
CA ALA A 56 -3.48 -1.40 -11.89
C ALA A 56 -2.39 -0.36 -12.21
N TRP A 57 -2.03 0.49 -11.25
CA TRP A 57 -0.96 1.47 -11.44
C TRP A 57 0.40 0.83 -11.65
N ILE A 58 0.75 -0.23 -10.89
CA ILE A 58 2.00 -0.99 -11.06
C ILE A 58 2.09 -1.60 -12.47
N LEU A 59 1.02 -2.25 -12.92
CA LEU A 59 0.96 -2.88 -14.24
C LEU A 59 1.12 -1.87 -15.39
N MET A 60 0.73 -0.61 -15.18
CA MET A 60 0.91 0.45 -16.17
C MET A 60 2.34 1.01 -16.21
N GLN A 61 3.19 0.73 -15.22
CA GLN A 61 4.55 1.30 -15.19
C GLN A 61 5.49 0.64 -16.20
N SER A 62 5.29 -0.64 -16.52
CA SER A 62 6.07 -1.38 -17.51
C SER A 62 5.41 -2.73 -17.79
N GLU A 63 5.45 -3.18 -19.05
CA GLU A 63 5.00 -4.53 -19.45
C GLU A 63 5.84 -5.65 -18.81
N LEU A 64 7.03 -5.34 -18.30
CA LEU A 64 7.91 -6.29 -17.61
C LEU A 64 7.61 -6.40 -16.11
N LEU A 65 6.71 -5.58 -15.56
CA LEU A 65 6.35 -5.61 -14.15
C LEU A 65 5.15 -6.54 -13.92
N ILE A 66 5.43 -7.66 -13.27
CA ILE A 66 4.40 -8.63 -12.87
C ILE A 66 4.27 -8.58 -11.33
N PRO A 67 3.21 -7.94 -10.78
CA PRO A 67 2.98 -7.96 -9.34
C PRO A 67 2.61 -9.36 -8.88
N ILE A 68 3.13 -9.78 -7.72
CA ILE A 68 2.80 -11.05 -7.08
C ILE A 68 2.00 -10.73 -5.80
N PRO A 69 0.69 -10.43 -5.91
CA PRO A 69 -0.13 -10.11 -4.75
C PRO A 69 -0.33 -11.35 -3.89
N GLY A 70 0.14 -11.32 -2.64
CA GLY A 70 -0.12 -12.35 -1.65
C GLY A 70 -1.52 -12.20 -1.04
N SER A 71 -2.25 -13.31 -0.90
CA SER A 71 -3.51 -13.37 -0.15
C SER A 71 -3.60 -14.71 0.58
N THR A 72 -4.19 -14.70 1.78
CA THR A 72 -4.51 -15.92 2.54
C THR A 72 -5.96 -16.37 2.36
N ARG A 73 -6.76 -15.61 1.60
CA ARG A 73 -8.20 -15.88 1.38
C ARG A 73 -8.57 -15.72 -0.10
N ALA A 74 -9.58 -16.47 -0.54
CA ALA A 74 -10.07 -16.45 -1.93
C ALA A 74 -10.53 -15.05 -2.34
N GLU A 75 -11.28 -14.35 -1.49
CA GLU A 75 -11.79 -13.00 -1.80
C GLU A 75 -10.65 -12.00 -2.09
N GLY A 76 -9.50 -12.14 -1.45
CA GLY A 76 -8.34 -11.28 -1.71
C GLY A 76 -7.66 -11.57 -3.06
N VAL A 77 -7.71 -12.83 -3.52
CA VAL A 77 -7.26 -13.21 -4.86
C VAL A 77 -8.20 -12.62 -5.90
N GLU A 78 -9.51 -12.76 -5.68
CA GLU A 78 -10.55 -12.19 -6.56
C GLU A 78 -10.45 -10.66 -6.67
N GLU A 79 -10.28 -9.97 -5.53
CA GLU A 79 -10.06 -8.52 -5.49
C GLU A 79 -8.82 -8.12 -6.31
N SER A 80 -7.72 -8.87 -6.15
CA SER A 80 -6.47 -8.62 -6.87
C SER A 80 -6.61 -8.86 -8.37
N LEU A 81 -7.30 -9.93 -8.79
CA LEU A 81 -7.57 -10.22 -10.20
C LEU A 81 -8.47 -9.16 -10.85
N ALA A 82 -9.43 -8.61 -10.11
CA ALA A 82 -10.32 -7.55 -10.60
C ALA A 82 -9.55 -6.26 -10.97
N SER A 83 -8.33 -6.05 -10.47
CA SER A 83 -7.46 -4.94 -10.85
C SER A 83 -7.16 -4.89 -12.35
N LEU A 84 -7.15 -6.04 -13.05
CA LEU A 84 -6.91 -6.12 -14.49
C LEU A 84 -7.99 -5.40 -15.32
N LYS A 85 -9.17 -5.20 -14.73
CA LYS A 85 -10.31 -4.48 -15.32
C LYS A 85 -10.24 -2.97 -15.09
N VAL A 86 -9.37 -2.50 -14.20
CA VAL A 86 -9.18 -1.06 -13.95
C VAL A 86 -8.26 -0.50 -15.02
N LYS A 87 -8.82 0.34 -15.90
CA LYS A 87 -8.07 1.05 -16.94
C LYS A 87 -7.82 2.49 -16.49
N LEU A 88 -6.56 2.83 -16.26
CA LEU A 88 -6.16 4.19 -15.89
C LEU A 88 -5.88 5.01 -17.16
N SER A 89 -6.37 6.24 -17.23
CA SER A 89 -5.95 7.20 -18.26
C SER A 89 -4.57 7.78 -17.93
N ASP A 90 -3.92 8.40 -18.91
CA ASP A 90 -2.61 9.04 -18.71
C ASP A 90 -2.67 10.14 -17.65
N GLU A 91 -3.78 10.88 -17.57
CA GLU A 91 -4.01 11.90 -16.54
C GLU A 91 -4.12 11.28 -15.15
N GLU A 92 -4.84 10.15 -15.02
CA GLU A 92 -4.96 9.43 -13.74
C GLU A 92 -3.62 8.83 -13.31
N VAL A 93 -2.85 8.26 -14.25
CA VAL A 93 -1.50 7.75 -13.98
C VAL A 93 -0.59 8.89 -13.50
N LYS A 94 -0.67 10.05 -14.14
CA LYS A 94 0.07 11.25 -13.73
C LYS A 94 -0.37 11.74 -12.36
N GLU A 95 -1.66 11.80 -12.07
CA GLU A 95 -2.19 12.21 -10.75
C GLU A 95 -1.68 11.28 -9.64
N ILE A 96 -1.70 9.96 -9.86
CA ILE A 96 -1.18 8.98 -8.90
C ILE A 96 0.33 9.13 -8.74
N ARG A 97 1.08 9.33 -9.83
CA ARG A 97 2.53 9.55 -9.77
C ARG A 97 2.88 10.82 -8.99
N ASP A 98 2.23 11.93 -9.30
CA ASP A 98 2.42 13.20 -8.58
C ASP A 98 2.10 13.05 -7.08
N PHE A 99 1.11 12.24 -6.72
CA PHE A 99 0.82 11.90 -5.33
C PHE A 99 1.94 11.07 -4.69
N VAL A 100 2.38 9.99 -5.35
CA VAL A 100 3.44 9.09 -4.85
C VAL A 100 4.75 9.82 -4.66
N ASP A 101 5.16 10.66 -5.62
CA ASP A 101 6.41 11.42 -5.56
C ASP A 101 6.42 12.45 -4.41
N LYS A 102 5.24 12.94 -4.01
CA LYS A 102 5.06 13.85 -2.87
C LYS A 102 4.76 13.12 -1.56
N ALA A 103 4.53 11.81 -1.59
CA ALA A 103 4.12 11.03 -0.43
C ALA A 103 5.33 10.75 0.47
N ASP A 104 5.47 11.55 1.53
CA ASP A 104 6.55 11.46 2.50
C ASP A 104 6.24 10.44 3.62
N PHE A 105 6.12 9.16 3.24
CA PHE A 105 5.86 8.09 4.21
C PHE A 105 6.98 8.01 5.27
N LYS A 106 6.60 8.14 6.54
CA LYS A 106 7.51 8.12 7.70
C LYS A 106 7.77 6.72 8.23
N GLY A 107 9.01 6.49 8.67
CA GLY A 107 9.48 5.19 9.17
C GLY A 107 9.97 4.25 8.07
N VAL A 108 11.06 3.55 8.33
CA VAL A 108 11.59 2.57 7.36
C VAL A 108 10.66 1.37 7.21
N ARG A 109 10.63 0.76 6.03
CA ARG A 109 9.80 -0.43 5.76
C ARG A 109 10.20 -1.63 6.63
N TYR A 110 11.49 -1.79 6.88
CA TYR A 110 12.07 -2.80 7.76
C TYR A 110 13.03 -2.11 8.72
N SER A 111 12.78 -2.24 10.02
CA SER A 111 13.71 -1.76 11.06
C SER A 111 15.07 -2.47 10.92
N ALA A 112 16.13 -1.89 11.48
CA ALA A 112 17.46 -2.51 11.44
C ALA A 112 17.47 -3.94 12.04
N SER A 113 16.67 -4.17 13.10
CA SER A 113 16.48 -5.49 13.69
C SER A 113 15.77 -6.48 12.76
N HIS A 114 14.80 -6.02 11.96
CA HIS A 114 14.16 -6.84 10.91
C HIS A 114 15.09 -7.11 9.73
N LYS A 115 15.99 -6.18 9.36
CA LYS A 115 16.99 -6.42 8.30
C LYS A 115 18.05 -7.43 8.72
N ALA A 116 18.49 -7.39 9.97
CA ALA A 116 19.50 -8.31 10.52
C ALA A 116 19.01 -9.77 10.57
N ALA A 117 17.72 -9.99 10.86
CA ALA A 117 17.13 -11.33 10.87
C ALA A 117 17.07 -12.01 9.49
N TRP A 118 17.17 -11.24 8.40
CA TRP A 118 17.04 -11.73 7.03
C TRP A 118 18.34 -11.68 6.22
N ASN A 119 19.50 -11.36 6.82
CA ASN A 119 20.83 -11.30 6.17
C ASN A 119 20.77 -10.90 4.68
N LEU A 120 20.14 -9.76 4.39
CA LEU A 120 20.17 -9.16 3.06
C LEU A 120 21.52 -8.44 2.88
N ASN A 121 22.59 -9.23 2.87
CA ASN A 121 23.86 -8.88 2.25
C ASN A 121 23.80 -9.38 0.80
N GLY A 122 23.18 -8.58 -0.06
CA GLY A 122 23.22 -8.73 -1.51
C GLY A 122 23.60 -7.40 -2.12
#